data_AF-A0A6L0WT01-F1
#
_entry.id   AF-A0A6L0WT01-F1
#
_cell.length_a   1.000
_cell.length_b   1.000
_cell.length_c   1.000
_cell.angle_alpha   90.00
_cell.angle_beta   90.00
_cell.angle_gamma   90.00
#
_symmetry.space_group_name_H-M   'P 1'
#
loop_
_entity.id
_entity.type
_entity.pdbx_description
1 polymer ?
#
loop_
_entity_poly.entity_id
_entity_poly.type
_entity_poly.pdbx_seq_one_letter_code
_entity_poly.pdbx_strand_id
1 'polypeptide(L)'
;MEAGIEATATPAALTQPPAAPRPGRNTRRILVLYLGGTIGMKKNAAGALEPVAGYLTEQMREMRELRESSEIAPFDIIEYAELLDSSDMNAADYCRIAADVQVHYDEYDGFLIAHGTDTMHYTASALSFLLCNLGKPVIVTGAMVALAEPYNDARRNVVIGMMIASNPKICEVCIFFNDSLFRGNRCNKVYHTYGAFRSLNYPALGVVGATDFVLKDEHLLPQPMGALKIMSDMRGRVGCYPIDPEADVDTFVALLEQKRPRSSPCAFSVTAAPSTDDSDGAQKPLLDAVLLSLNGVGSVQGVVAQQLRRIVAVAHKHNIVVCAVARDISGTLNPSEVQRLHAISPEIVYLNDMCASAAEVKLMYLFGKGLSPAKVAAAMTQNLRGEITPLLEVHAKL
;
A
#
# COMPACT_ATOMS: atom_id res chain seq x y z
N MET A 1 -10.98 61.90 -15.58
CA MET A 1 -9.67 61.39 -16.00
C MET A 1 -9.43 60.06 -15.28
N GLU A 2 -10.02 59.02 -15.86
CA GLU A 2 -9.41 57.68 -15.99
C GLU A 2 -7.99 57.81 -16.58
N ALA A 3 -7.04 56.87 -16.49
CA ALA A 3 -6.89 55.57 -15.85
C ALA A 3 -5.38 55.22 -16.02
N GLY A 4 -4.90 54.17 -15.35
CA GLY A 4 -3.70 53.45 -15.81
C GLY A 4 -2.70 53.08 -14.72
N ILE A 5 -2.94 51.96 -14.04
CA ILE A 5 -1.87 51.14 -13.47
C ILE A 5 -1.92 49.82 -14.24
N GLU A 6 -0.88 49.57 -15.05
CA GLU A 6 -0.75 48.37 -15.88
C GLU A 6 -0.57 47.12 -15.02
N ALA A 7 -1.45 46.14 -15.24
CA ALA A 7 -1.25 44.76 -14.86
C ALA A 7 -0.61 44.02 -16.04
N THR A 8 0.57 43.42 -15.84
CA THR A 8 1.17 42.50 -16.83
C THR A 8 1.26 41.09 -16.26
N ALA A 9 0.22 40.33 -16.60
CA ALA A 9 0.08 38.88 -16.78
C ALA A 9 1.20 37.94 -16.26
N THR A 10 0.83 37.14 -15.26
CA THR A 10 1.38 35.80 -15.00
C THR A 10 1.17 34.92 -16.24
N PRO A 11 2.17 34.15 -16.72
CA PRO A 11 1.97 33.28 -17.87
C PRO A 11 1.00 32.15 -17.47
N ALA A 12 -0.12 32.10 -18.18
CA ALA A 12 -1.13 31.06 -18.05
C ALA A 12 -0.45 29.68 -18.18
N ALA A 13 -0.67 28.82 -17.19
CA ALA A 13 -0.35 27.41 -17.28
C ALA A 13 -1.07 26.84 -18.50
N LEU A 14 -0.30 26.57 -19.56
CA LEU A 14 -0.78 25.81 -20.70
C LEU A 14 -1.20 24.44 -20.17
N THR A 15 -2.52 24.26 -20.08
CA THR A 15 -3.16 22.96 -19.93
C THR A 15 -2.75 22.09 -21.11
N GLN A 16 -1.66 21.33 -20.94
CA GLN A 16 -1.36 20.26 -21.88
C GLN A 16 -2.43 19.18 -21.73
N PRO A 17 -3.02 18.69 -22.83
CA PRO A 17 -3.87 17.52 -22.79
C PRO A 17 -3.09 16.31 -22.23
N PRO A 18 -3.77 15.28 -21.69
CA PRO A 18 -3.13 14.06 -21.22
C PRO A 18 -2.14 13.55 -22.27
N ALA A 19 -0.95 13.14 -21.84
CA ALA A 19 0.09 12.65 -22.74
C ALA A 19 -0.51 11.56 -23.63
N ALA A 20 -0.60 11.85 -24.93
CA ALA A 20 -1.04 10.88 -25.92
C ALA A 20 -0.09 9.68 -25.90
N PRO A 21 -0.58 8.45 -26.13
CA PRO A 21 0.30 7.30 -26.34
C PRO A 21 1.32 7.64 -27.42
N ARG A 22 2.62 7.42 -27.14
CA ARG A 22 3.70 7.76 -28.08
C ARG A 22 3.43 7.10 -29.43
N PRO A 23 3.27 7.86 -30.54
CA PRO A 23 3.10 7.27 -31.85
C PRO A 23 4.42 6.55 -32.24
N GLY A 24 4.38 5.23 -32.43
CA GLY A 24 5.49 4.47 -33.02
C GLY A 24 5.89 3.16 -32.32
N ARG A 25 5.40 2.86 -31.11
CA ARG A 25 5.67 1.57 -30.47
C ARG A 25 4.49 0.62 -30.68
N ASN A 26 4.58 -0.24 -31.69
CA ASN A 26 3.53 -1.21 -32.01
C ASN A 26 3.43 -2.38 -31.00
N THR A 27 4.38 -2.51 -30.09
CA THR A 27 4.43 -3.62 -29.11
C THR A 27 4.52 -3.08 -27.70
N ARG A 28 3.58 -3.51 -26.84
CA ARG A 28 3.64 -3.28 -25.40
C ARG A 28 4.86 -3.98 -24.83
N ARG A 29 5.38 -3.50 -23.70
CA ARG A 29 6.43 -4.19 -22.93
C ARG A 29 6.17 -4.23 -21.45
N ILE A 30 6.55 -5.33 -20.78
CA ILE A 30 6.43 -5.50 -19.34
C ILE A 30 7.80 -5.54 -18.68
N LEU A 31 7.93 -4.89 -17.53
CA LEU A 31 9.12 -5.04 -16.69
C LEU A 31 8.79 -5.94 -15.51
N VAL A 32 9.60 -6.97 -15.30
CA VAL A 32 9.56 -7.78 -14.08
C VAL A 32 10.64 -7.28 -13.14
N LEU A 33 10.25 -6.85 -11.95
CA LEU A 33 11.16 -6.57 -10.84
C LEU A 33 11.16 -7.80 -9.91
N TYR A 34 12.26 -8.55 -9.90
CA TYR A 34 12.42 -9.68 -9.00
C TYR A 34 13.17 -9.25 -7.74
N LEU A 35 12.40 -9.11 -6.66
CA LEU A 35 12.87 -8.59 -5.38
C LEU A 35 13.35 -9.69 -4.43
N GLY A 36 12.82 -10.91 -4.57
CA GLY A 36 13.09 -12.02 -3.66
C GLY A 36 11.84 -12.84 -3.35
N GLY A 37 11.89 -13.55 -2.22
CA GLY A 37 10.82 -14.44 -1.76
C GLY A 37 10.86 -15.86 -2.36
N THR A 38 10.03 -16.73 -1.77
CA THR A 38 9.96 -18.18 -2.04
C THR A 38 9.82 -18.54 -3.52
N ILE A 39 9.22 -17.67 -4.32
CA ILE A 39 8.91 -17.90 -5.75
C ILE A 39 10.14 -18.36 -6.57
N GLY A 40 11.34 -17.83 -6.26
CA GLY A 40 12.59 -18.17 -6.93
C GLY A 40 13.62 -18.91 -6.04
N MET A 41 13.20 -19.43 -4.88
CA MET A 41 14.10 -20.18 -3.99
C MET A 41 14.24 -21.64 -4.42
N LYS A 42 15.29 -22.31 -3.93
CA LYS A 42 15.49 -23.77 -4.07
C LYS A 42 15.85 -24.39 -2.72
N LYS A 43 15.55 -25.68 -2.57
CA LYS A 43 16.06 -26.44 -1.42
C LYS A 43 17.55 -26.70 -1.59
N ASN A 44 18.33 -26.41 -0.56
CA ASN A 44 19.73 -26.78 -0.48
C ASN A 44 19.90 -28.24 -0.04
N ALA A 45 21.16 -28.68 0.11
CA ALA A 45 21.48 -30.06 0.50
C ALA A 45 20.90 -30.46 1.87
N ALA A 46 20.64 -29.49 2.76
CA ALA A 46 20.01 -29.72 4.06
C ALA A 46 18.47 -29.67 4.01
N GLY A 47 17.88 -29.38 2.84
CA GLY A 47 16.44 -29.29 2.63
C GLY A 47 15.82 -27.93 2.98
N ALA A 48 16.62 -26.95 3.41
CA ALA A 48 16.16 -25.58 3.67
C ALA A 48 16.05 -24.78 2.36
N LEU A 49 15.06 -23.89 2.28
CA LEU A 49 14.91 -22.99 1.14
C LEU A 49 15.95 -21.85 1.21
N GLU A 50 16.61 -21.59 0.09
CA GLU A 50 17.53 -20.45 -0.06
C GLU A 50 17.31 -19.74 -1.41
N PRO A 51 17.54 -18.42 -1.48
CA PRO A 51 17.53 -17.68 -2.74
C PRO A 51 18.62 -18.21 -3.69
N VAL A 52 18.29 -18.37 -4.97
CA VAL A 52 19.26 -18.76 -6.01
C VAL A 52 19.25 -17.72 -7.12
N ALA A 53 20.33 -16.97 -7.23
CA ALA A 53 20.47 -15.91 -8.22
C ALA A 53 20.30 -16.45 -9.64
N GLY A 54 19.57 -15.72 -10.48
CA GLY A 54 19.28 -16.06 -11.87
C GLY A 54 18.21 -17.13 -12.05
N TYR A 55 17.85 -17.89 -11.02
CA TYR A 55 16.99 -19.07 -11.19
C TYR A 55 15.59 -18.71 -11.72
N LEU A 56 14.88 -17.79 -11.07
CA LEU A 56 13.56 -17.36 -11.54
C LEU A 56 13.65 -16.73 -12.94
N THR A 57 14.69 -15.91 -13.16
CA THR A 57 14.96 -15.24 -14.43
C THR A 57 15.12 -16.24 -15.59
N GLU A 58 15.93 -17.27 -15.40
CA GLU A 58 16.12 -18.34 -16.39
C GLU A 58 14.83 -19.12 -16.63
N GLN A 59 14.15 -19.54 -15.55
CA GLN A 59 12.91 -20.31 -15.68
C GLN A 59 11.81 -19.54 -16.42
N MET A 60 11.63 -18.25 -16.13
CA MET A 60 10.67 -17.39 -16.85
C MET A 60 10.99 -17.29 -18.34
N ARG A 61 12.27 -17.21 -18.72
CA ARG A 61 12.68 -17.18 -20.14
C ARG A 61 12.41 -18.51 -20.86
N GLU A 62 12.42 -19.63 -20.13
CA GLU A 62 12.16 -20.96 -20.70
C GLU A 62 10.67 -21.29 -20.81
N MET A 63 9.83 -20.70 -19.95
CA MET A 63 8.37 -20.91 -19.95
C MET A 63 7.76 -20.66 -21.33
N ARG A 64 7.11 -21.68 -21.87
CA ARG A 64 6.46 -21.64 -23.19
C ARG A 64 5.32 -20.63 -23.19
N GLU A 65 4.55 -20.60 -22.10
CA GLU A 65 3.42 -19.72 -21.88
C GLU A 65 3.82 -18.24 -21.99
N LEU A 66 4.99 -17.87 -21.44
CA LEU A 66 5.51 -16.50 -21.48
C LEU A 66 6.11 -16.13 -22.84
N ARG A 67 6.57 -17.10 -23.64
CA ARG A 67 7.21 -16.86 -24.94
C ARG A 67 6.23 -16.86 -26.12
N GLU A 68 5.22 -17.73 -26.07
CA GLU A 68 4.35 -18.00 -27.23
C GLU A 68 2.96 -17.38 -27.10
N SER A 69 2.53 -16.98 -25.90
CA SER A 69 1.20 -16.39 -25.71
C SER A 69 1.10 -15.00 -26.34
N SER A 70 0.05 -14.76 -27.12
CA SER A 70 -0.29 -13.44 -27.66
C SER A 70 -0.87 -12.49 -26.61
N GLU A 71 -1.28 -13.01 -25.45
CA GLU A 71 -1.82 -12.21 -24.34
C GLU A 71 -0.73 -11.60 -23.46
N ILE A 72 0.52 -12.09 -23.58
CA ILE A 72 1.65 -11.64 -22.80
C ILE A 72 2.54 -10.78 -23.68
N ALA A 73 2.68 -9.51 -23.30
CA ALA A 73 3.59 -8.61 -23.99
C ALA A 73 5.06 -9.02 -23.73
N PRO A 74 5.98 -8.76 -24.67
CA PRO A 74 7.41 -8.97 -24.47
C PRO A 74 7.89 -8.33 -23.16
N PHE A 75 8.79 -9.01 -22.45
CA PHE A 75 9.19 -8.57 -21.12
C PHE A 75 10.70 -8.61 -20.91
N ASP A 76 11.16 -7.76 -20.01
CA ASP A 76 12.50 -7.76 -19.46
C ASP A 76 12.43 -8.07 -17.95
N ILE A 77 13.50 -8.61 -17.38
CA ILE A 77 13.59 -8.91 -15.95
C ILE A 77 14.79 -8.17 -15.37
N ILE A 78 14.55 -7.41 -14.30
CA ILE A 78 15.58 -6.87 -13.42
C ILE A 78 15.51 -7.68 -12.11
N GLU A 79 16.56 -8.45 -11.88
CA GLU A 79 16.76 -9.19 -10.63
C GLU A 79 17.62 -8.35 -9.68
N TYR A 80 17.15 -8.19 -8.45
CA TYR A 80 17.89 -7.44 -7.42
C TYR A 80 19.16 -8.21 -7.02
N ALA A 81 20.27 -7.48 -6.87
CA ALA A 81 21.56 -8.06 -6.50
C ALA A 81 21.51 -8.77 -5.13
N GLU A 82 20.77 -8.19 -4.18
CA GLU A 82 20.43 -8.82 -2.91
C GLU A 82 18.93 -9.09 -2.90
N LEU A 83 18.57 -10.38 -2.89
CA LEU A 83 17.18 -10.83 -2.81
C LEU A 83 16.69 -10.66 -1.38
N LEU A 84 15.58 -9.95 -1.23
CA LEU A 84 15.00 -9.55 0.04
C LEU A 84 14.09 -10.64 0.60
N ASP A 85 14.22 -10.90 1.91
CA ASP A 85 13.16 -11.54 2.68
C ASP A 85 12.08 -10.49 2.95
N SER A 86 10.84 -10.80 2.58
CA SER A 86 9.73 -9.86 2.78
C SER A 86 9.54 -9.47 4.24
N SER A 87 9.86 -10.35 5.20
CA SER A 87 9.73 -10.06 6.63
C SER A 87 10.69 -8.94 7.12
N ASP A 88 11.78 -8.70 6.40
CA ASP A 88 12.77 -7.66 6.73
C ASP A 88 12.54 -6.34 5.95
N MET A 89 11.53 -6.29 5.07
CA MET A 89 11.25 -5.11 4.24
C MET A 89 10.62 -3.98 5.05
N ASN A 90 11.05 -2.75 4.74
CA ASN A 90 10.63 -1.54 5.43
C ASN A 90 10.35 -0.37 4.46
N ALA A 91 10.14 0.82 5.01
CA ALA A 91 9.85 2.04 4.27
C ALA A 91 10.87 2.39 3.16
N ALA A 92 12.18 2.14 3.38
CA ALA A 92 13.19 2.36 2.34
C ALA A 92 12.96 1.46 1.14
N ASP A 93 12.63 0.18 1.39
CA ASP A 93 12.41 -0.79 0.31
C ASP A 93 11.20 -0.40 -0.52
N TYR A 94 10.10 0.04 0.12
CA TYR A 94 8.92 0.53 -0.61
C TYR A 94 9.25 1.74 -1.49
N CYS A 95 10.04 2.69 -0.98
CA CYS A 95 10.47 3.86 -1.74
C CYS A 95 11.42 3.49 -2.88
N ARG A 96 12.32 2.53 -2.67
CA ARG A 96 13.22 1.99 -3.70
C ARG A 96 12.43 1.36 -4.85
N ILE A 97 11.47 0.50 -4.53
CA ILE A 97 10.63 -0.16 -5.55
C ILE A 97 9.82 0.88 -6.34
N ALA A 98 9.25 1.88 -5.66
CA ALA A 98 8.53 2.97 -6.34
C ALA A 98 9.43 3.80 -7.26
N ALA A 99 10.68 4.06 -6.85
CA ALA A 99 11.67 4.75 -7.66
C ALA A 99 12.07 3.93 -8.89
N ASP A 100 12.27 2.61 -8.75
CA ASP A 100 12.60 1.74 -9.88
C ASP A 100 11.47 1.68 -10.90
N VAL A 101 10.22 1.60 -10.44
CA VAL A 101 9.04 1.70 -11.32
C VAL A 101 9.02 3.04 -12.07
N GLN A 102 9.39 4.15 -11.40
CA GLN A 102 9.44 5.48 -12.01
C GLN A 102 10.51 5.61 -13.09
N VAL A 103 11.73 5.15 -12.79
CA VAL A 103 12.87 5.21 -13.73
C VAL A 103 12.52 4.52 -15.04
N HIS A 104 11.80 3.40 -14.97
CA HIS A 104 11.39 2.61 -16.11
C HIS A 104 9.97 2.92 -16.62
N TYR A 105 9.30 3.92 -16.04
CA TYR A 105 7.88 4.14 -16.29
C TYR A 105 7.55 4.45 -17.74
N ASP A 106 8.40 5.22 -18.43
CA ASP A 106 8.19 5.59 -19.82
C ASP A 106 8.58 4.47 -20.81
N GLU A 107 9.40 3.52 -20.38
CA GLU A 107 9.96 2.44 -21.21
C GLU A 107 9.08 1.18 -21.21
N TYR A 108 8.19 1.03 -20.23
CA TYR A 108 7.35 -0.15 -20.06
C TYR A 108 5.87 0.23 -19.89
N ASP A 109 4.99 -0.67 -20.31
CA ASP A 109 3.53 -0.47 -20.33
C ASP A 109 2.82 -1.15 -19.16
N GLY A 110 3.55 -1.95 -18.38
CA GLY A 110 3.09 -2.63 -17.17
C GLY A 110 4.26 -3.24 -16.39
N PHE A 111 4.00 -3.57 -15.14
CA PHE A 111 5.01 -4.07 -14.20
C PHE A 111 4.51 -5.33 -13.49
N LEU A 112 5.38 -6.33 -13.39
CA LEU A 112 5.22 -7.45 -12.45
C LEU A 112 6.28 -7.32 -11.36
N ILE A 113 5.87 -7.35 -10.09
CA ILE A 113 6.78 -7.32 -8.95
C ILE A 113 6.72 -8.68 -8.27
N ALA A 114 7.79 -9.48 -8.42
CA ALA A 114 7.93 -10.77 -7.77
C ALA A 114 8.50 -10.56 -6.35
N HIS A 115 7.69 -10.89 -5.35
CA HIS A 115 7.87 -10.49 -3.95
C HIS A 115 7.61 -11.68 -3.00
N GLY A 116 8.22 -11.66 -1.81
CA GLY A 116 7.89 -12.60 -0.72
C GLY A 116 6.48 -12.40 -0.17
N THR A 117 5.85 -13.43 0.39
CA THR A 117 4.42 -13.34 0.72
C THR A 117 4.15 -12.66 2.06
N ASP A 118 5.08 -12.63 3.01
CA ASP A 118 4.78 -12.21 4.39
C ASP A 118 4.32 -10.75 4.50
N THR A 119 4.98 -9.83 3.79
CA THR A 119 4.65 -8.40 3.83
C THR A 119 4.15 -7.85 2.49
N MET A 120 3.83 -8.72 1.52
CA MET A 120 3.39 -8.32 0.17
C MET A 120 2.25 -7.30 0.18
N HIS A 121 1.29 -7.46 1.10
CA HIS A 121 0.14 -6.58 1.25
C HIS A 121 0.51 -5.20 1.84
N TYR A 122 1.56 -5.10 2.64
CA TYR A 122 2.15 -3.82 3.05
C TYR A 122 2.82 -3.13 1.86
N THR A 123 3.66 -3.84 1.11
CA THR A 123 4.32 -3.29 -0.08
C THR A 123 3.32 -2.83 -1.13
N ALA A 124 2.31 -3.66 -1.44
CA ALA A 124 1.26 -3.28 -2.39
C ALA A 124 0.45 -2.06 -1.92
N SER A 125 0.17 -1.97 -0.62
CA SER A 125 -0.44 -0.77 -0.03
C SER A 125 0.46 0.45 -0.19
N ALA A 126 1.75 0.32 0.08
CA ALA A 126 2.72 1.42 0.00
C ALA A 126 2.85 1.94 -1.41
N LEU A 127 3.06 1.04 -2.38
CA LEU A 127 3.14 1.40 -3.79
C LEU A 127 1.85 2.07 -4.28
N SER A 128 0.67 1.65 -3.79
CA SER A 128 -0.59 2.28 -4.17
C SER A 128 -0.62 3.78 -3.83
N PHE A 129 -0.02 4.17 -2.70
CA PHE A 129 0.07 5.57 -2.30
C PHE A 129 1.27 6.30 -2.92
N LEU A 130 2.43 5.63 -3.03
CA LEU A 130 3.67 6.21 -3.57
C LEU A 130 3.57 6.53 -5.07
N LEU A 131 2.94 5.65 -5.85
CA LEU A 131 2.72 5.79 -7.29
C LEU A 131 1.49 6.65 -7.58
N CYS A 132 1.59 7.97 -7.38
CA CYS A 132 0.48 8.89 -7.60
C CYS A 132 0.18 9.05 -9.10
N ASN A 133 -1.10 9.02 -9.49
CA ASN A 133 -1.52 9.05 -10.90
C ASN A 133 -0.96 7.88 -11.72
N LEU A 134 -0.91 6.68 -11.13
CA LEU A 134 -0.51 5.47 -11.83
C LEU A 134 -1.49 5.14 -12.96
N GLY A 135 -1.04 5.21 -14.22
CA GLY A 135 -1.83 4.90 -15.41
C GLY A 135 -1.50 3.55 -16.06
N LYS A 136 -0.75 2.68 -15.37
CA LYS A 136 -0.24 1.39 -15.88
C LYS A 136 -0.40 0.32 -14.80
N PRO A 137 -0.61 -0.96 -15.16
CA PRO A 137 -0.75 -2.03 -14.18
C PRO A 137 0.56 -2.27 -13.44
N VAL A 138 0.47 -2.38 -12.12
CA VAL A 138 1.58 -2.84 -11.26
C VAL A 138 1.08 -4.05 -10.48
N ILE A 139 1.48 -5.24 -10.91
CA ILE A 139 1.00 -6.51 -10.36
C ILE A 139 2.05 -7.06 -9.42
N VAL A 140 1.75 -7.08 -8.12
CA VAL A 140 2.58 -7.74 -7.11
C VAL A 140 2.14 -9.20 -6.99
N THR A 141 3.09 -10.11 -7.07
CA THR A 141 2.82 -11.55 -6.92
C THR A 141 3.98 -12.27 -6.26
N GLY A 142 3.77 -13.53 -5.91
CA GLY A 142 4.72 -14.37 -5.19
C GLY A 142 4.30 -15.84 -5.28
N ALA A 143 4.81 -16.65 -4.36
CA ALA A 143 4.37 -18.03 -4.22
C ALA A 143 4.50 -18.51 -2.77
N MET A 144 3.61 -19.40 -2.35
CA MET A 144 3.78 -20.12 -1.09
C MET A 144 4.73 -21.31 -1.23
N VAL A 145 4.78 -21.90 -2.42
CA VAL A 145 5.68 -23.02 -2.75
C VAL A 145 6.58 -22.61 -3.92
N ALA A 146 7.87 -22.82 -3.77
CA ALA A 146 8.89 -22.39 -4.72
C ALA A 146 8.71 -23.02 -6.10
N LEU A 147 9.05 -22.29 -7.17
CA LEU A 147 8.90 -22.75 -8.55
C LEU A 147 9.62 -24.08 -8.84
N ALA A 148 10.71 -24.36 -8.12
CA ALA A 148 11.47 -25.61 -8.24
C ALA A 148 10.73 -26.86 -7.76
N GLU A 149 9.66 -26.70 -6.98
CA GLU A 149 8.89 -27.82 -6.42
C GLU A 149 7.75 -28.23 -7.38
N PRO A 150 7.40 -29.54 -7.48
CA PRO A 150 6.42 -30.01 -8.45
C PRO A 150 5.00 -29.49 -8.20
N TYR A 151 4.62 -29.30 -6.93
CA TYR A 151 3.30 -28.81 -6.51
C TYR A 151 3.36 -27.31 -6.17
N ASN A 152 3.92 -26.50 -7.06
CA ASN A 152 4.05 -25.06 -6.84
C ASN A 152 2.84 -24.26 -7.35
N ASP A 153 2.57 -23.15 -6.69
CA ASP A 153 1.68 -22.08 -7.16
C ASP A 153 2.43 -21.01 -7.98
N ALA A 154 3.76 -20.98 -7.90
CA ALA A 154 4.63 -20.00 -8.55
C ALA A 154 4.39 -19.85 -10.06
N ARG A 155 4.38 -20.96 -10.81
CA ARG A 155 4.26 -20.91 -12.27
C ARG A 155 2.96 -20.25 -12.70
N ARG A 156 1.84 -20.63 -12.07
CA ARG A 156 0.51 -20.08 -12.36
C ARG A 156 0.43 -18.60 -11.98
N ASN A 157 0.94 -18.23 -10.81
CA ASN A 157 0.97 -16.85 -10.35
C ASN A 157 1.78 -15.95 -11.30
N VAL A 158 2.94 -16.40 -11.79
CA VAL A 158 3.75 -15.66 -12.76
C VAL A 158 3.04 -15.54 -14.11
N VAL A 159 2.59 -16.66 -14.70
CA VAL A 159 2.01 -16.66 -16.05
C VAL A 159 0.77 -15.77 -16.12
N ILE A 160 -0.17 -15.94 -15.19
CA ILE A 160 -1.38 -15.13 -15.18
C ILE A 160 -1.08 -13.70 -14.72
N GLY A 161 -0.16 -13.50 -13.77
CA GLY A 161 0.31 -12.17 -13.38
C GLY A 161 0.86 -11.37 -14.56
N MET A 162 1.61 -12.00 -15.47
CA MET A 162 2.14 -11.39 -16.69
C MET A 162 1.04 -11.06 -17.72
N MET A 163 0.02 -11.92 -17.87
CA MET A 163 -1.16 -11.62 -18.69
C MET A 163 -1.90 -10.38 -18.16
N ILE A 164 -2.09 -10.30 -16.84
CA ILE A 164 -2.74 -9.17 -16.17
C ILE A 164 -1.89 -7.90 -16.30
N ALA A 165 -0.57 -7.98 -16.10
CA ALA A 165 0.34 -6.85 -16.30
C ALA A 165 0.36 -6.35 -17.76
N SER A 166 0.00 -7.21 -18.71
CA SER A 166 -0.15 -6.86 -20.13
C SER A 166 -1.47 -6.17 -20.48
N ASN A 167 -2.40 -6.05 -19.52
CA ASN A 167 -3.72 -5.46 -19.74
C ASN A 167 -3.75 -3.96 -19.38
N PRO A 168 -3.86 -3.05 -20.38
CA PRO A 168 -3.82 -1.61 -20.16
C PRO A 168 -5.08 -1.03 -19.49
N LYS A 169 -6.15 -1.83 -19.32
CA LYS A 169 -7.34 -1.38 -18.60
C LYS A 169 -7.05 -1.12 -17.12
N ILE A 170 -6.09 -1.84 -16.55
CA ILE A 170 -5.75 -1.77 -15.13
C ILE A 170 -4.76 -0.63 -14.91
N CYS A 171 -5.11 0.31 -14.04
CA CYS A 171 -4.29 1.48 -13.68
C CYS A 171 -4.05 1.54 -12.16
N GLU A 172 -3.75 0.39 -11.56
CA GLU A 172 -3.67 0.23 -10.11
C GLU A 172 -2.50 -0.69 -9.71
N VAL A 173 -2.13 -0.59 -8.43
CA VAL A 173 -1.32 -1.62 -7.78
C VAL A 173 -2.24 -2.74 -7.32
N CYS A 174 -2.00 -3.95 -7.80
CA CYS A 174 -2.82 -5.11 -7.50
C CYS A 174 -1.97 -6.25 -6.94
N ILE A 175 -2.61 -7.14 -6.18
CA ILE A 175 -2.05 -8.45 -5.84
C ILE A 175 -2.77 -9.51 -6.66
N PHE A 176 -2.02 -10.33 -7.39
CA PHE A 176 -2.57 -11.53 -8.00
C PHE A 176 -2.10 -12.77 -7.24
N PHE A 177 -3.06 -13.54 -6.72
CA PHE A 177 -2.79 -14.77 -5.99
C PHE A 177 -4.01 -15.69 -6.03
N ASN A 178 -3.79 -17.00 -6.20
CA ASN A 178 -4.84 -18.03 -6.12
C ASN A 178 -6.09 -17.66 -6.93
N ASP A 179 -5.90 -17.51 -8.24
CA ASP A 179 -6.98 -17.27 -9.21
C ASP A 179 -7.73 -15.96 -9.05
N SER A 180 -7.28 -15.05 -8.19
CA SER A 180 -7.96 -13.79 -7.92
C SER A 180 -7.00 -12.61 -7.99
N LEU A 181 -7.47 -11.54 -8.64
CA LEU A 181 -6.83 -10.23 -8.65
C LEU A 181 -7.50 -9.34 -7.61
N PHE A 182 -6.71 -8.80 -6.69
CA PHE A 182 -7.17 -7.93 -5.62
C PHE A 182 -6.56 -6.54 -5.75
N ARG A 183 -7.30 -5.49 -5.37
CA ARG A 183 -6.73 -4.16 -5.16
C ARG A 183 -5.69 -4.25 -4.03
N GLY A 184 -4.48 -3.75 -4.26
CA GLY A 184 -3.34 -3.97 -3.35
C GLY A 184 -3.60 -3.49 -1.91
N ASN A 185 -4.15 -2.29 -1.77
CA ASN A 185 -4.49 -1.69 -0.46
C ASN A 185 -5.82 -2.18 0.17
N ARG A 186 -6.41 -3.24 -0.38
CA ARG A 186 -7.59 -3.94 0.17
C ARG A 186 -7.31 -5.39 0.55
N CYS A 187 -6.08 -5.83 0.34
CA CYS A 187 -5.69 -7.23 0.47
C CYS A 187 -4.97 -7.49 1.80
N ASN A 188 -5.19 -8.66 2.39
CA ASN A 188 -4.45 -9.15 3.55
C ASN A 188 -3.96 -10.58 3.31
N LYS A 189 -2.85 -10.95 3.96
CA LYS A 189 -2.43 -12.34 4.07
C LYS A 189 -3.24 -13.01 5.18
N VAL A 190 -3.97 -14.07 4.86
CA VAL A 190 -4.91 -14.77 5.75
C VAL A 190 -4.55 -16.23 5.99
N TYR A 191 -3.80 -16.86 5.09
CA TYR A 191 -3.44 -18.27 5.19
C TYR A 191 -1.97 -18.50 4.78
N HIS A 192 -1.44 -19.66 5.16
CA HIS A 192 -0.12 -20.16 4.76
C HIS A 192 -0.22 -21.26 3.67
N THR A 193 -1.33 -21.29 2.93
CA THR A 193 -1.60 -22.21 1.81
C THR A 193 -1.75 -21.42 0.51
N TYR A 194 -1.99 -22.06 -0.63
CA TYR A 194 -2.14 -21.36 -1.92
C TYR A 194 -3.17 -20.22 -1.87
N GLY A 195 -4.25 -20.35 -1.09
CA GLY A 195 -5.22 -19.29 -0.84
C GLY A 195 -4.74 -18.16 0.07
N ALA A 196 -3.44 -17.87 0.13
CA ALA A 196 -2.81 -17.02 1.14
C ALA A 196 -3.41 -15.62 1.27
N PHE A 197 -3.90 -15.04 0.16
CA PHE A 197 -4.37 -13.66 0.11
C PHE A 197 -5.88 -13.56 -0.12
N ARG A 198 -6.50 -12.60 0.57
CA ARG A 198 -7.93 -12.27 0.43
C ARG A 198 -8.15 -10.76 0.53
N SER A 199 -9.16 -10.29 -0.19
CA SER A 199 -9.77 -8.96 -0.01
C SER A 199 -11.16 -9.17 0.55
N LEU A 200 -11.36 -8.86 1.84
CA LEU A 200 -12.61 -9.18 2.55
C LEU A 200 -13.60 -8.01 2.52
N ASN A 201 -13.10 -6.77 2.51
CA ASN A 201 -13.91 -5.55 2.52
C ASN A 201 -14.10 -4.93 1.12
N TYR A 202 -13.56 -5.56 0.07
CA TYR A 202 -13.74 -5.13 -1.31
C TYR A 202 -13.70 -6.35 -2.25
N PRO A 203 -14.56 -6.44 -3.27
CA PRO A 203 -14.57 -7.59 -4.18
C PRO A 203 -13.27 -7.72 -4.97
N ALA A 204 -12.98 -8.93 -5.44
CA ALA A 204 -11.89 -9.14 -6.40
C ALA A 204 -12.13 -8.32 -7.68
N LEU A 205 -11.05 -7.76 -8.21
CA LEU A 205 -11.03 -6.99 -9.46
C LEU A 205 -11.14 -7.90 -10.68
N GLY A 206 -10.71 -9.15 -10.54
CA GLY A 206 -10.87 -10.17 -11.57
C GLY A 206 -10.61 -11.57 -11.02
N VAL A 207 -11.12 -12.58 -11.71
CA VAL A 207 -11.04 -13.98 -11.28
C VAL A 207 -10.73 -14.86 -12.49
N VAL A 208 -9.89 -15.87 -12.30
CA VAL A 208 -9.65 -16.91 -13.30
C VAL A 208 -10.88 -17.82 -13.35
N GLY A 209 -11.54 -17.84 -14.50
CA GLY A 209 -12.63 -18.75 -14.85
C GLY A 209 -12.11 -20.12 -15.30
N ALA A 210 -12.97 -20.90 -15.95
CA ALA A 210 -12.60 -22.23 -16.43
C ALA A 210 -11.55 -22.18 -17.56
N THR A 211 -11.62 -21.15 -18.41
CA THR A 211 -10.80 -21.03 -19.62
C THR A 211 -10.23 -19.62 -19.85
N ASP A 212 -10.65 -18.64 -19.06
CA ASP A 212 -10.36 -17.22 -19.27
C ASP A 212 -10.12 -16.49 -17.94
N PHE A 213 -9.61 -15.26 -18.02
CA PHE A 213 -9.54 -14.35 -16.87
C PHE A 213 -10.60 -13.27 -17.02
N VAL A 214 -11.54 -13.22 -16.08
CA VAL A 214 -12.67 -12.29 -16.11
C VAL A 214 -12.35 -11.07 -15.25
N LEU A 215 -12.04 -9.95 -15.89
CA LEU A 215 -11.88 -8.65 -15.24
C LEU A 215 -13.26 -8.00 -15.01
N LYS A 216 -13.45 -7.41 -13.83
CA LYS A 216 -14.69 -6.72 -13.42
C LYS A 216 -14.46 -5.22 -13.51
N ASP A 217 -14.76 -4.66 -14.68
CA ASP A 217 -14.49 -3.25 -15.01
C ASP A 217 -15.15 -2.29 -13.99
N GLU A 218 -16.28 -2.66 -13.40
CA GLU A 218 -17.01 -1.88 -12.38
C GLU A 218 -16.28 -1.74 -11.02
N HIS A 219 -15.26 -2.58 -10.77
CA HIS A 219 -14.47 -2.52 -9.53
C HIS A 219 -13.15 -1.76 -9.70
N LEU A 220 -12.77 -1.38 -10.92
CA LEU A 220 -11.51 -0.70 -11.20
C LEU A 220 -11.57 0.78 -10.83
N LEU A 221 -10.42 1.35 -10.46
CA LEU A 221 -10.26 2.79 -10.39
C LEU A 221 -10.34 3.39 -11.80
N PRO A 222 -10.86 4.63 -11.90
CA PRO A 222 -10.83 5.35 -13.17
C PRO A 222 -9.40 5.65 -13.56
N GLN A 223 -9.16 5.74 -14.88
CA GLN A 223 -7.87 6.15 -15.43
C GLN A 223 -7.49 7.54 -14.89
N PRO A 224 -6.25 7.72 -14.42
CA PRO A 224 -5.84 8.98 -13.82
C PRO A 224 -5.72 10.10 -14.87
N MET A 225 -5.88 11.34 -14.41
CA MET A 225 -5.57 12.52 -15.21
C MET A 225 -4.15 13.02 -14.89
N GLY A 226 -3.27 12.98 -15.88
CA GLY A 226 -1.92 13.54 -15.81
C GLY A 226 -0.81 12.49 -15.65
N ALA A 227 0.43 12.98 -15.59
CA ALA A 227 1.62 12.13 -15.47
C ALA A 227 1.77 11.50 -14.07
N LEU A 228 2.46 10.36 -14.03
CA LEU A 228 2.89 9.71 -12.78
C LEU A 228 3.70 10.70 -11.94
N LYS A 229 3.40 10.74 -10.64
CA LYS A 229 4.18 11.46 -9.63
C LYS A 229 4.58 10.49 -8.54
N ILE A 230 5.84 10.53 -8.14
CA ILE A 230 6.34 9.72 -7.03
C ILE A 230 6.48 10.56 -5.78
N MET A 231 6.15 9.95 -4.65
CA MET A 231 6.62 10.36 -3.36
C MET A 231 7.66 9.35 -2.88
N SER A 232 8.77 9.81 -2.30
CA SER A 232 9.92 8.99 -1.91
C SER A 232 10.20 8.99 -0.41
N ASP A 233 9.19 9.31 0.40
CA ASP A 233 9.33 9.49 1.84
C ASP A 233 8.14 8.87 2.60
N MET A 234 8.41 7.87 3.44
CA MET A 234 7.43 7.27 4.35
C MET A 234 7.90 7.32 5.81
N ARG A 235 8.57 8.40 6.22
CA ARG A 235 9.21 8.56 7.55
C ARG A 235 8.27 8.63 8.75
N GLY A 236 6.94 8.60 8.54
CA GLY A 236 5.99 8.64 9.65
C GLY A 236 6.19 7.47 10.61
N ARG A 237 6.33 7.75 11.90
CA ARG A 237 6.47 6.71 12.93
C ARG A 237 5.10 6.33 13.48
N VAL A 238 4.62 5.16 13.09
CA VAL A 238 3.30 4.64 13.47
C VAL A 238 3.47 3.49 14.44
N GLY A 239 2.76 3.53 15.57
CA GLY A 239 2.64 2.40 16.49
C GLY A 239 1.32 1.67 16.30
N CYS A 240 1.36 0.38 16.01
CA CYS A 240 0.15 -0.44 15.87
C CYS A 240 -0.09 -1.23 17.18
N TYR A 241 -1.28 -1.08 17.77
CA TYR A 241 -1.57 -1.67 19.08
C TYR A 241 -2.98 -2.29 19.15
N PRO A 242 -3.11 -3.58 19.47
CA PRO A 242 -4.41 -4.21 19.71
C PRO A 242 -4.99 -3.74 21.06
N ILE A 243 -6.24 -3.28 21.06
CA ILE A 243 -6.98 -2.94 22.29
C ILE A 243 -8.06 -3.96 22.60
N ASP A 244 -7.92 -4.64 23.73
CA ASP A 244 -8.92 -5.50 24.36
C ASP A 244 -8.89 -5.29 25.89
N PRO A 245 -9.81 -5.90 26.66
CA PRO A 245 -9.89 -5.64 28.10
C PRO A 245 -8.60 -5.93 28.88
N GLU A 246 -7.72 -6.79 28.38
CA GLU A 246 -6.46 -7.18 29.05
C GLU A 246 -5.25 -6.40 28.53
N ALA A 247 -5.44 -5.53 27.53
CA ALA A 247 -4.36 -4.74 26.96
C ALA A 247 -3.64 -3.91 28.05
N ASP A 248 -2.31 -4.03 28.08
CA ASP A 248 -1.43 -3.25 28.96
C ASP A 248 -1.31 -1.80 28.46
N VAL A 249 -2.32 -1.02 28.82
CA VAL A 249 -2.40 0.41 28.49
C VAL A 249 -1.38 1.24 29.27
N ASP A 250 -0.87 0.75 30.40
CA ASP A 250 0.16 1.47 31.17
C ASP A 250 1.47 1.54 30.40
N THR A 251 1.95 0.39 29.89
CA THR A 251 3.13 0.33 29.03
C THR A 251 2.92 1.15 27.76
N PHE A 252 1.73 1.08 27.17
CA PHE A 252 1.44 1.81 25.95
C PHE A 252 1.40 3.34 26.17
N VAL A 253 0.76 3.81 27.24
CA VAL A 253 0.78 5.23 27.62
C VAL A 253 2.20 5.71 27.89
N ALA A 254 3.03 4.92 28.58
CA ALA A 254 4.42 5.27 28.81
C ALA A 254 5.21 5.45 27.50
N LEU A 255 4.88 4.70 26.45
CA LEU A 255 5.46 4.87 25.11
C LEU A 255 5.05 6.19 24.44
N LEU A 256 3.80 6.62 24.62
CA LEU A 256 3.29 7.88 24.04
C LEU A 256 3.92 9.12 24.67
N GLU A 257 4.39 9.01 25.92
CA GLU A 257 5.09 10.08 26.61
C GLU A 257 6.58 10.18 26.22
N GLN A 258 7.14 9.15 25.56
CA GLN A 258 8.53 9.14 25.11
C GLN A 258 8.78 10.16 24.00
N LYS A 259 10.00 10.69 23.97
CA LYS A 259 10.47 11.65 22.96
C LYS A 259 11.61 11.05 22.13
N ARG A 260 11.72 11.47 20.87
CA ARG A 260 12.81 11.00 19.97
C ARG A 260 14.16 11.45 20.50
N PRO A 261 15.22 10.63 20.44
CA PRO A 261 16.57 11.09 20.76
C PRO A 261 16.94 12.34 19.93
N ARG A 262 17.66 13.30 20.54
CA ARG A 262 18.05 14.56 19.88
C ARG A 262 18.94 14.38 18.63
N SER A 263 19.49 13.18 18.44
CA SER A 263 20.44 12.83 17.39
C SER A 263 19.95 11.75 16.43
N SER A 264 18.66 11.39 16.43
CA SER A 264 18.15 10.37 15.50
C SER A 264 17.79 11.00 14.14
N PRO A 265 18.63 10.86 13.09
CA PRO A 265 18.16 11.12 11.73
C PRO A 265 16.97 10.19 11.44
N CYS A 266 15.92 10.71 10.78
CA CYS A 266 14.99 9.82 10.08
C CYS A 266 15.78 9.13 8.97
N ALA A 267 16.16 7.87 9.20
CA ALA A 267 17.08 7.12 8.33
C ALA A 267 16.49 6.72 6.96
N PHE A 268 15.29 7.18 6.64
CA PHE A 268 14.53 6.72 5.48
C PHE A 268 14.18 7.90 4.57
N SER A 269 15.19 8.44 3.93
CA SER A 269 14.98 9.29 2.76
C SER A 269 16.08 9.05 1.74
N VAL A 270 15.68 8.72 0.52
CA VAL A 270 16.60 8.55 -0.60
C VAL A 270 17.00 9.92 -1.20
N THR A 271 16.27 11.00 -0.88
CA THR A 271 16.49 12.33 -1.50
C THR A 271 16.14 13.58 -0.66
N ALA A 272 15.85 13.51 0.64
CA ALA A 272 15.43 14.69 1.38
C ALA A 272 16.59 15.65 1.67
N ALA A 273 16.50 16.85 1.09
CA ALA A 273 17.08 18.06 1.66
C ALA A 273 16.66 18.20 3.14
N PRO A 274 17.52 18.77 4.00
CA PRO A 274 17.25 18.91 5.42
C PRO A 274 15.94 19.66 5.64
N SER A 275 14.98 19.04 6.33
CA SER A 275 13.73 19.71 6.69
C SER A 275 14.02 20.87 7.63
N THR A 276 13.56 22.06 7.28
CA THR A 276 13.78 23.34 7.99
C THR A 276 12.96 23.52 9.27
N ASP A 277 12.47 22.45 9.90
CA ASP A 277 11.50 22.52 11.01
C ASP A 277 12.10 22.29 12.41
N ASP A 278 13.41 22.33 12.57
CA ASP A 278 14.06 22.34 13.90
C ASP A 278 14.19 23.76 14.46
N SER A 279 13.20 24.64 14.23
CA SER A 279 13.22 26.02 14.71
C SER A 279 12.72 26.21 16.14
N ASP A 280 12.11 25.18 16.76
CA ASP A 280 11.75 25.18 18.18
C ASP A 280 12.46 24.00 18.86
N GLY A 281 13.31 24.27 19.85
CA GLY A 281 14.09 23.27 20.62
C GLY A 281 13.26 22.22 21.41
N ALA A 282 11.97 22.05 21.09
CA ALA A 282 11.08 21.04 21.63
C ALA A 282 11.28 19.69 20.90
N GLN A 283 11.79 18.71 21.64
CA GLN A 283 12.01 17.35 21.15
C GLN A 283 10.67 16.67 20.78
N LYS A 284 10.54 16.22 19.53
CA LYS A 284 9.33 15.59 18.97
C LYS A 284 8.93 14.30 19.71
N PRO A 285 7.62 13.94 19.75
CA PRO A 285 7.17 12.67 20.31
C PRO A 285 7.80 11.50 19.56
N LEU A 286 7.99 10.37 20.26
CA LEU A 286 8.58 9.17 19.68
C LEU A 286 7.77 8.67 18.47
N LEU A 287 6.45 8.66 18.59
CA LEU A 287 5.49 8.29 17.54
C LEU A 287 4.81 9.54 16.98
N ASP A 288 4.53 9.53 15.68
CA ASP A 288 3.68 10.54 15.01
C ASP A 288 2.20 10.14 15.07
N ALA A 289 1.93 8.84 15.04
CA ALA A 289 0.59 8.29 15.14
C ALA A 289 0.52 6.91 15.80
N VAL A 290 -0.69 6.56 16.18
CA VAL A 290 -1.08 5.27 16.73
C VAL A 290 -2.23 4.72 15.90
N LEU A 291 -2.14 3.45 15.53
CA LEU A 291 -3.22 2.68 14.95
C LEU A 291 -3.73 1.64 15.96
N LEU A 292 -4.95 1.83 16.44
CA LEU A 292 -5.60 0.92 17.38
C LEU A 292 -6.42 -0.14 16.64
N SER A 293 -6.17 -1.42 16.96
CA SER A 293 -6.96 -2.54 16.41
C SER A 293 -8.01 -3.01 17.43
N LEU A 294 -9.29 -2.78 17.10
CA LEU A 294 -10.42 -2.98 18.01
C LEU A 294 -11.23 -4.23 17.66
N ASN A 295 -11.61 -5.05 18.65
CA ASN A 295 -12.58 -6.14 18.46
C ASN A 295 -14.04 -5.65 18.39
N GLY A 296 -14.24 -4.33 18.41
CA GLY A 296 -15.51 -3.67 18.67
C GLY A 296 -15.48 -2.92 20.02
N VAL A 297 -16.58 -2.24 20.34
CA VAL A 297 -16.78 -1.61 21.65
C VAL A 297 -18.07 -2.10 22.26
N GLY A 298 -17.96 -2.84 23.36
CA GLY A 298 -19.11 -3.33 24.11
C GLY A 298 -19.93 -2.16 24.68
N SER A 299 -19.48 -1.61 25.82
CA SER A 299 -20.16 -0.51 26.52
C SER A 299 -19.29 0.75 26.57
N VAL A 300 -19.92 1.92 26.46
CA VAL A 300 -19.30 3.25 26.58
C VAL A 300 -18.65 3.49 27.96
N GLN A 301 -19.10 2.75 28.98
CA GLN A 301 -18.55 2.77 30.34
C GLN A 301 -17.60 1.61 30.65
N GLY A 302 -17.44 0.67 29.70
CA GLY A 302 -16.58 -0.50 29.88
C GLY A 302 -15.09 -0.17 29.95
N VAL A 303 -14.29 -1.16 30.35
CA VAL A 303 -12.84 -1.06 30.50
C VAL A 303 -12.17 -0.52 29.22
N VAL A 304 -12.52 -1.08 28.06
CA VAL A 304 -12.00 -0.64 26.75
C VAL A 304 -12.30 0.84 26.50
N ALA A 305 -13.49 1.34 26.84
CA ALA A 305 -13.81 2.74 26.64
C ALA A 305 -12.98 3.67 27.55
N GLN A 306 -12.69 3.24 28.78
CA GLN A 306 -11.81 3.97 29.70
C GLN A 306 -10.35 3.96 29.20
N GLN A 307 -9.87 2.81 28.72
CA GLN A 307 -8.57 2.65 28.08
C GLN A 307 -8.41 3.58 26.87
N LEU A 308 -9.39 3.62 25.97
CA LEU A 308 -9.38 4.50 24.79
C LEU A 308 -9.30 5.98 25.19
N ARG A 309 -10.15 6.43 26.13
CA ARG A 309 -10.12 7.81 26.63
C ARG A 309 -8.75 8.18 27.23
N ARG A 310 -8.14 7.27 27.98
CA ARG A 310 -6.82 7.48 28.58
C ARG A 310 -5.73 7.62 27.51
N ILE A 311 -5.73 6.72 26.51
CA ILE A 311 -4.78 6.76 25.39
C ILE A 311 -4.90 8.10 24.64
N VAL A 312 -6.12 8.51 24.31
CA VAL A 312 -6.40 9.74 23.56
C VAL A 312 -5.97 10.98 24.34
N ALA A 313 -6.25 11.04 25.64
CA ALA A 313 -5.82 12.15 26.49
C ALA A 313 -4.29 12.35 26.45
N VAL A 314 -3.52 11.27 26.50
CA VAL A 314 -2.05 11.32 26.44
C VAL A 314 -1.57 11.65 25.02
N ALA A 315 -2.11 10.97 24.00
CA ALA A 315 -1.75 11.20 22.60
C ALA A 315 -2.00 12.67 22.20
N HIS A 316 -3.15 13.24 22.58
CA HIS A 316 -3.50 14.62 22.29
C HIS A 316 -2.55 15.63 22.94
N LYS A 317 -2.15 15.40 24.21
CA LYS A 317 -1.14 16.21 24.90
C LYS A 317 0.19 16.27 24.14
N HIS A 318 0.53 15.20 23.42
CA HIS A 318 1.77 15.08 22.65
C HIS A 318 1.59 15.30 21.13
N ASN A 319 0.40 15.72 20.68
CA ASN A 319 0.07 15.94 19.27
C ASN A 319 0.27 14.69 18.38
N ILE A 320 -0.05 13.52 18.93
CA ILE A 320 0.02 12.22 18.25
C ILE A 320 -1.37 11.90 17.69
N VAL A 321 -1.44 11.52 16.41
CA VAL A 321 -2.72 11.15 15.77
C VAL A 321 -3.14 9.76 16.24
N VAL A 322 -4.41 9.60 16.63
CA VAL A 322 -4.97 8.29 17.00
C VAL A 322 -5.98 7.87 15.94
N CYS A 323 -5.71 6.74 15.30
CA CYS A 323 -6.62 6.09 14.36
C CYS A 323 -7.09 4.75 14.91
N ALA A 324 -8.23 4.26 14.44
CA ALA A 324 -8.74 2.95 14.81
C ALA A 324 -9.33 2.19 13.61
N VAL A 325 -9.03 0.89 13.58
CA VAL A 325 -9.54 -0.11 12.62
C VAL A 325 -10.18 -1.27 13.38
N ALA A 326 -11.03 -2.02 12.70
CA ALA A 326 -11.46 -3.32 13.20
C ALA A 326 -10.26 -4.28 13.22
N ARG A 327 -10.15 -5.10 14.26
CA ARG A 327 -9.09 -6.12 14.40
C ARG A 327 -9.32 -7.29 13.45
N ASP A 328 -10.58 -7.68 13.27
CA ASP A 328 -10.94 -8.77 12.40
C ASP A 328 -10.65 -8.42 10.94
N ILE A 329 -10.16 -9.41 10.19
CA ILE A 329 -9.71 -9.21 8.81
C ILE A 329 -10.89 -8.84 7.89
N SER A 330 -12.11 -9.31 8.19
CA SER A 330 -13.37 -8.95 7.51
C SER A 330 -14.17 -7.88 8.27
N GLY A 331 -13.54 -7.22 9.24
CA GLY A 331 -14.18 -6.21 10.05
C GLY A 331 -14.33 -4.91 9.29
N THR A 332 -15.54 -4.34 9.33
CA THR A 332 -15.81 -2.96 8.97
C THR A 332 -16.35 -2.28 10.22
N LEU A 333 -15.77 -1.14 10.60
CA LEU A 333 -16.41 -0.26 11.59
C LEU A 333 -17.63 0.37 10.90
N ASN A 334 -18.78 -0.29 11.00
CA ASN A 334 -19.98 0.19 10.32
C ASN A 334 -20.45 1.54 10.92
N PRO A 335 -21.32 2.32 10.23
CA PRO A 335 -21.73 3.64 10.70
C PRO A 335 -22.26 3.66 12.15
N SER A 336 -22.98 2.62 12.56
CA SER A 336 -23.54 2.55 13.92
C SER A 336 -22.46 2.29 14.98
N GLU A 337 -21.44 1.50 14.65
CA GLU A 337 -20.29 1.27 15.52
C GLU A 337 -19.44 2.53 15.63
N VAL A 338 -19.16 3.19 14.50
CA VAL A 338 -18.45 4.47 14.46
C VAL A 338 -19.18 5.52 15.29
N GLN A 339 -20.51 5.59 15.21
CA GLN A 339 -21.29 6.50 16.04
C GLN A 339 -21.15 6.21 17.55
N ARG A 340 -21.22 4.93 17.97
CA ARG A 340 -21.00 4.55 19.37
C ARG A 340 -19.57 4.83 19.84
N LEU A 341 -18.61 4.61 18.96
CA LEU A 341 -17.19 4.88 19.18
C LEU A 341 -16.92 6.38 19.35
N HIS A 342 -17.51 7.23 18.51
CA HIS A 342 -17.43 8.69 18.68
C HIS A 342 -18.07 9.17 19.99
N ALA A 343 -19.07 8.47 20.53
CA ALA A 343 -19.61 8.77 21.87
C ALA A 343 -18.62 8.42 23.00
N ILE A 344 -17.63 7.56 22.76
CA ILE A 344 -16.55 7.24 23.70
C ILE A 344 -15.42 8.25 23.59
N SER A 345 -14.94 8.51 22.38
CA SER A 345 -13.88 9.47 22.08
C SER A 345 -14.03 10.00 20.65
N PRO A 346 -14.54 11.23 20.47
CA PRO A 346 -14.71 11.81 19.14
C PRO A 346 -13.39 12.13 18.42
N GLU A 347 -12.27 12.19 19.15
CA GLU A 347 -10.95 12.57 18.64
C GLU A 347 -10.24 11.43 17.90
N ILE A 348 -10.68 10.18 18.08
CA ILE A 348 -10.13 9.04 17.34
C ILE A 348 -10.65 9.10 15.90
N VAL A 349 -9.74 8.92 14.94
CA VAL A 349 -10.07 8.80 13.53
C VAL A 349 -10.44 7.34 13.22
N TYR A 350 -11.72 7.05 13.08
CA TYR A 350 -12.22 5.72 12.73
C TYR A 350 -12.15 5.48 11.23
N LEU A 351 -11.47 4.41 10.80
CA LEU A 351 -11.09 4.19 9.41
C LEU A 351 -12.04 3.28 8.61
N ASN A 352 -13.29 3.13 9.08
CA ASN A 352 -14.35 2.34 8.45
C ASN A 352 -13.88 0.90 8.11
N ASP A 353 -13.71 0.58 6.83
CA ASP A 353 -13.37 -0.74 6.28
C ASP A 353 -11.93 -0.82 5.74
N MET A 354 -11.10 0.18 6.03
CA MET A 354 -9.69 0.19 5.64
C MET A 354 -8.93 -0.93 6.37
N CYS A 355 -8.10 -1.68 5.63
CA CYS A 355 -7.26 -2.71 6.21
C CYS A 355 -6.19 -2.09 7.12
N ALA A 356 -5.81 -2.79 8.20
CA ALA A 356 -4.79 -2.30 9.13
C ALA A 356 -3.45 -1.98 8.45
N SER A 357 -3.01 -2.85 7.54
CA SER A 357 -1.80 -2.67 6.72
C SER A 357 -1.88 -1.40 5.86
N ALA A 358 -3.00 -1.18 5.18
CA ALA A 358 -3.22 0.03 4.39
C ALA A 358 -3.30 1.29 5.26
N ALA A 359 -3.91 1.22 6.45
CA ALA A 359 -4.01 2.33 7.39
C ALA A 359 -2.64 2.74 7.94
N GLU A 360 -1.83 1.78 8.36
CA GLU A 360 -0.47 2.01 8.85
C GLU A 360 0.39 2.69 7.78
N VAL A 361 0.41 2.10 6.58
CA VAL A 361 1.16 2.63 5.45
C VAL A 361 0.65 4.01 5.02
N LYS A 362 -0.67 4.25 5.06
CA LYS A 362 -1.24 5.57 4.73
C LYS A 362 -0.83 6.63 5.74
N LEU A 363 -0.78 6.31 7.04
CA LEU A 363 -0.23 7.21 8.06
C LEU A 363 1.24 7.53 7.79
N MET A 364 2.07 6.51 7.54
CA MET A 364 3.49 6.69 7.18
C MET A 364 3.65 7.60 5.97
N TYR A 365 2.82 7.40 4.94
CA TYR A 365 2.77 8.19 3.71
C TYR A 365 2.40 9.65 3.97
N LEU A 366 1.33 9.90 4.74
CA LEU A 366 0.83 11.25 5.00
C LEU A 366 1.79 12.08 5.86
N PHE A 367 2.46 11.47 6.84
CA PHE A 367 3.54 12.14 7.56
C PHE A 367 4.80 12.30 6.70
N GLY A 368 5.09 11.35 5.82
CA GLY A 368 6.12 11.46 4.78
C GLY A 368 5.98 12.73 3.93
N LYS A 369 4.73 13.08 3.56
CA LYS A 369 4.40 14.36 2.89
C LYS A 369 4.69 15.62 3.70
N GLY A 370 5.04 15.51 4.98
CA GLY A 370 5.22 16.66 5.87
C GLY A 370 3.90 17.32 6.28
N LEU A 371 2.79 16.57 6.27
CA LEU A 371 1.51 17.08 6.75
C LEU A 371 1.52 17.20 8.29
N SER A 372 0.86 18.24 8.81
CA SER A 372 0.65 18.37 10.25
C SER A 372 -0.32 17.29 10.76
N PRO A 373 -0.26 16.91 12.05
CA PRO A 373 -1.16 15.90 12.64
C PRO A 373 -2.64 16.13 12.33
N ALA A 374 -3.13 17.37 12.40
CA ALA A 374 -4.51 17.71 12.05
C ALA A 374 -4.84 17.43 10.56
N LYS A 375 -3.92 17.73 9.65
CA LYS A 375 -4.09 17.43 8.21
C LYS A 375 -4.00 15.94 7.93
N VAL A 376 -3.14 15.21 8.65
CA VAL A 376 -3.07 13.75 8.57
C VAL A 376 -4.38 13.12 9.03
N ALA A 377 -4.90 13.52 10.19
CA ALA A 377 -6.18 13.03 10.72
C ALA A 377 -7.32 13.23 9.71
N ALA A 378 -7.41 14.41 9.08
CA ALA A 378 -8.41 14.69 8.05
C ALA A 378 -8.21 13.87 6.76
N ALA A 379 -6.96 13.65 6.33
CA ALA A 379 -6.66 12.89 5.12
C ALA A 379 -6.84 11.38 5.29
N MET A 380 -6.79 10.86 6.52
CA MET A 380 -7.00 9.43 6.79
C MET A 380 -8.41 8.95 6.44
N THR A 381 -9.43 9.80 6.58
CA THR A 381 -10.82 9.46 6.23
C THR A 381 -11.14 9.61 4.74
N GLN A 382 -10.26 10.26 3.97
CA GLN A 382 -10.45 10.48 2.53
C GLN A 382 -9.99 9.26 1.75
N ASN A 383 -10.80 8.81 0.79
CA ASN A 383 -10.37 7.76 -0.15
C ASN A 383 -9.34 8.30 -1.15
N LEU A 384 -8.09 7.86 -1.04
CA LEU A 384 -7.02 8.32 -1.93
C LEU A 384 -6.83 7.37 -3.13
N ARG A 385 -6.91 6.06 -2.91
CA ARG A 385 -6.46 5.00 -3.82
C ARG A 385 -7.36 3.76 -3.78
N GLY A 386 -8.62 3.94 -3.40
CA GLY A 386 -9.60 2.87 -3.29
C GLY A 386 -9.50 2.06 -1.99
N GLU A 387 -8.75 2.51 -0.98
CA GLU A 387 -8.45 1.79 0.27
C GLU A 387 -9.60 1.79 1.29
N ILE A 388 -10.55 2.71 1.14
CA ILE A 388 -11.73 2.86 2.02
C ILE A 388 -12.97 2.98 1.16
N THR A 389 -14.05 2.30 1.54
CA THR A 389 -15.34 2.44 0.88
C THR A 389 -15.97 3.71 1.42
N PRO A 390 -16.33 4.69 0.56
CA PRO A 390 -17.06 5.85 1.01
C PRO A 390 -18.32 5.40 1.72
N LEU A 391 -18.55 5.90 2.93
CA LEU A 391 -19.84 5.71 3.58
C LEU A 391 -20.88 6.31 2.64
N LEU A 392 -21.85 5.50 2.21
CA LEU A 392 -22.99 6.02 1.45
C LEU A 392 -23.56 7.16 2.28
N GLU A 393 -23.52 8.39 1.75
CA GLU A 393 -24.29 9.47 2.33
C GLU A 393 -25.74 8.97 2.29
N VAL A 394 -26.30 8.71 3.47
CA VAL A 394 -27.72 8.45 3.64
C VAL A 394 -28.41 9.76 3.29
N HIS A 395 -28.55 10.03 1.99
CA HIS A 395 -29.40 11.07 1.50
C HIS A 395 -30.81 10.65 1.90
N ALA A 396 -31.34 11.40 2.86
CA ALA A 396 -32.73 11.39 3.24
C ALA A 396 -33.61 11.42 1.98
N LYS A 397 -34.23 10.29 1.68
CA LYS A 397 -35.49 10.24 0.95
C LYS A 397 -36.55 9.76 1.93
N LEU A 398 -37.15 10.74 2.61
CA LEU A 398 -38.55 10.66 3.04
C LEU A 398 -39.44 10.87 1.82
#